data_AF-A0A0M9EJZ9-F1
#
_entry.id   AF-A0A0M9EJZ9-F1
#
_cell.length_a   1.000
_cell.length_b   1.000
_cell.length_c   1.000
_cell.angle_alpha   90.00
_cell.angle_beta   90.00
_cell.angle_gamma   90.00
#
_symmetry.space_group_name_H-M   'P 1'
#
loop_
_entity.id
_entity.type
_entity.pdbx_description
1 polymer ?
#
loop_
_entity_poly.entity_id
_entity_poly.type
_entity_poly.pdbx_seq_one_letter_code
_entity_poly.pdbx_strand_id
1 'polypeptide(L)'
;MYCAQWNADIGPIYPKTTEGRAAPLVRYDLHADKPEVEFAGRVLYTPTFILVVDDQEVGRIEGYPGEDFFWGLLAKLLERADIDLDTQPRHSGT
;
A
#
# COMPACT_ATOMS: atom_id res chain seq x y z
N MET A 1 7.77 15.64 -8.01
CA MET A 1 7.87 14.81 -9.23
C MET A 1 7.47 13.36 -8.94
N TYR A 2 8.07 12.68 -7.97
CA TYR A 2 7.80 11.26 -7.68
C TYR A 2 6.34 10.89 -7.35
N CYS A 3 5.61 11.73 -6.59
CA CYS A 3 4.18 11.49 -6.34
C CYS A 3 3.34 11.53 -7.62
N ALA A 4 3.63 12.50 -8.50
CA ALA A 4 2.93 12.63 -9.78
C ALA A 4 3.25 11.45 -10.69
N GLN A 5 4.50 10.97 -10.69
CA GLN A 5 4.91 9.81 -11.46
C GLN A 5 4.18 8.53 -11.00
N TRP A 6 4.18 8.24 -9.70
CA TRP A 6 3.43 7.08 -9.19
C TRP A 6 1.93 7.17 -9.50
N ASN A 7 1.35 8.37 -9.42
CA ASN A 7 -0.06 8.59 -9.79
C ASN A 7 -0.34 8.36 -11.28
N ALA A 8 0.64 8.57 -12.16
CA ALA A 8 0.48 8.33 -13.60
C ALA A 8 0.65 6.84 -13.93
N ASP A 9 1.68 6.21 -13.35
CA ASP A 9 2.06 4.84 -13.66
C ASP A 9 1.17 3.83 -12.95
N ILE A 10 1.07 3.93 -11.62
CA ILE A 10 0.54 2.87 -10.75
C ILE A 10 -0.87 3.20 -10.26
N GLY A 11 -1.13 4.46 -9.90
CA GLY A 11 -2.38 4.88 -9.25
C GLY A 11 -3.67 4.35 -9.91
N PRO A 12 -3.83 4.42 -11.25
CA PRO A 12 -5.02 3.91 -11.96
C PRO A 12 -5.08 2.38 -12.08
N ILE A 13 -3.95 1.69 -11.88
CA ILE A 13 -3.80 0.24 -11.96
C ILE A 13 -4.04 -0.38 -10.60
N TYR A 14 -3.46 0.20 -9.54
CA TYR A 14 -3.45 -0.32 -8.18
C TYR A 14 -4.80 -0.89 -7.70
N PRO A 15 -5.93 -0.15 -7.70
CA PRO A 15 -7.21 -0.68 -7.19
C PRO A 15 -7.78 -1.85 -8.01
N LYS A 16 -7.22 -2.16 -9.19
CA LYS A 16 -7.64 -3.28 -10.04
C LYS A 16 -6.83 -4.56 -9.77
N THR A 17 -5.74 -4.45 -9.04
CA THR A 17 -4.84 -5.57 -8.70
C THR A 17 -5.37 -6.37 -7.52
N THR A 18 -4.82 -7.57 -7.31
CA THR A 18 -5.02 -8.37 -6.09
C THR A 18 -4.50 -7.65 -4.86
N GLU A 19 -3.34 -7.03 -4.97
CA GLU A 19 -2.65 -6.29 -3.93
C GLU A 19 -3.47 -5.09 -3.49
N GLY A 20 -4.01 -4.31 -4.44
CA GLY A 20 -4.87 -3.18 -4.13
C GLY A 20 -6.27 -3.55 -3.62
N ARG A 21 -6.70 -4.82 -3.79
CA ARG A 21 -7.89 -5.34 -3.11
C ARG A 21 -7.58 -5.80 -1.68
N ALA A 22 -6.45 -6.48 -1.48
CA ALA A 22 -6.00 -6.94 -0.17
C ALA A 22 -5.54 -5.78 0.73
N ALA A 23 -4.94 -4.75 0.15
CA ALA A 23 -4.51 -3.53 0.81
C ALA A 23 -5.04 -2.28 0.06
N PRO A 24 -6.31 -1.88 0.27
CA PRO A 24 -6.89 -0.72 -0.40
C PRO A 24 -6.10 0.57 -0.13
N LEU A 25 -5.84 1.33 -1.19
CA LEU A 25 -5.12 2.61 -1.06
C LEU A 25 -6.02 3.65 -0.40
N VAL A 26 -5.59 4.14 0.76
CA VAL A 26 -6.13 5.35 1.38
C VAL A 26 -5.15 6.50 1.18
N ARG A 27 -5.62 7.61 0.62
CA ARG A 27 -4.80 8.83 0.49
C ARG A 27 -5.00 9.70 1.70
N TYR A 28 -3.92 9.96 2.42
CA TYR A 28 -3.91 10.87 3.53
C TYR A 28 -3.32 12.23 3.10
N ASP A 29 -4.09 13.29 3.32
CA ASP A 29 -3.60 14.66 3.26
C ASP A 29 -2.97 15.00 4.61
N LEU A 30 -1.69 15.36 4.63
CA LEU A 30 -0.94 15.73 5.85
C LEU A 30 -1.54 16.96 6.58
N HIS A 31 -2.43 17.70 5.92
CA HIS A 31 -3.14 18.85 6.50
C HIS A 31 -4.55 18.51 7.01
N ALA A 32 -5.02 17.27 6.81
CA ALA A 32 -6.31 16.80 7.33
C ALA A 32 -6.16 16.16 8.72
N ASP A 33 -7.30 15.89 9.37
CA ASP A 33 -7.34 15.19 10.66
C ASP A 33 -6.54 13.89 10.60
N LYS A 34 -5.61 13.73 11.54
CA LYS A 34 -4.73 12.56 11.59
C LYS A 34 -5.58 11.30 11.74
N PRO A 35 -5.39 10.27 10.89
CA PRO A 35 -6.08 9.01 11.09
C PRO A 35 -5.69 8.44 12.45
N GLU A 36 -6.60 7.70 13.07
CA GLU A 36 -6.34 6.94 14.29
C GLU A 36 -5.42 5.75 14.00
N VAL A 37 -4.21 6.02 13.52
CA VAL A 37 -3.19 5.03 13.20
C VAL A 37 -1.94 5.29 14.04
N GLU A 38 -1.45 4.23 14.67
CA GLU A 38 -0.17 4.21 15.37
C GLU A 38 0.96 4.02 14.37
N PHE A 39 1.45 5.14 13.83
CA PHE A 39 2.61 5.16 12.94
C PHE A 39 3.91 4.90 13.70
N ALA A 40 4.76 4.05 13.15
CA ALA A 40 6.07 3.69 13.71
C ALA A 40 7.09 4.86 13.61
N GLY A 41 6.83 5.84 12.75
CA GLY A 41 7.72 6.99 12.57
C GLY A 41 7.17 8.07 11.65
N ARG A 42 7.85 9.21 11.60
CA ARG A 42 7.51 10.34 10.72
C ARG A 42 7.72 9.97 9.25
N VAL A 43 6.95 10.57 8.37
CA VAL A 43 7.18 10.51 6.92
C VAL A 43 8.20 11.60 6.55
N LEU A 44 9.37 11.18 6.04
CA LEU A 44 10.44 12.10 5.62
C LEU A 44 10.51 12.30 4.11
N TYR A 45 10.01 11.33 3.34
CA TYR A 45 10.08 11.30 1.88
C TYR A 45 8.69 11.12 1.28
N THR A 46 8.47 11.67 0.08
CA THR A 46 7.20 11.49 -0.65
C THR A 46 7.43 10.96 -2.07
N PRO A 47 6.63 9.99 -2.54
CA PRO A 47 5.60 9.28 -1.79
C PRO A 47 6.20 8.33 -0.73
N THR A 48 5.46 8.09 0.36
CA THR A 48 5.70 6.99 1.28
C THR A 48 4.41 6.17 1.33
N PHE A 49 4.53 4.86 1.17
CA PHE A 49 3.40 3.93 1.25
C PHE A 49 3.50 3.21 2.58
N ILE A 50 2.50 3.39 3.43
CA ILE A 50 2.46 2.79 4.76
C ILE A 50 1.39 1.70 4.74
N LEU A 51 1.77 0.48 5.12
CA LEU A 51 0.84 -0.61 5.32
C LEU A 51 0.38 -0.58 6.78
N VAL A 52 -0.93 -0.58 6.95
CA VAL A 52 -1.60 -0.52 8.25
C VAL A 52 -2.47 -1.75 8.40
N VAL A 53 -2.36 -2.43 9.55
CA VAL A 53 -3.21 -3.56 9.95
C VAL A 53 -3.66 -3.30 11.37
N ASP A 54 -4.96 -3.42 11.65
CA ASP A 54 -5.55 -3.15 12.97
C ASP A 54 -5.09 -1.81 13.58
N ASP A 55 -5.14 -0.75 12.78
CA ASP A 55 -4.71 0.62 13.14
C ASP A 55 -3.23 0.77 13.54
N GLN A 56 -2.41 -0.24 13.25
CA GLN A 56 -0.97 -0.26 13.50
C GLN A 56 -0.19 -0.24 12.20
N GLU A 57 0.84 0.61 12.11
CA GLU A 57 1.80 0.50 11.02
C GLU A 57 2.61 -0.80 11.16
N VAL A 58 2.52 -1.66 10.13
CA VAL A 58 3.28 -2.93 10.06
C VAL A 58 4.48 -2.85 9.11
N GLY A 59 4.57 -1.80 8.30
CA GLY A 59 5.74 -1.49 7.48
C GLY A 59 5.48 -0.41 6.44
N ARG A 60 6.53 -0.01 5.72
CA ARG A 60 6.44 1.05 4.71
C ARG A 60 7.41 0.87 3.55
N ILE A 61 7.10 1.54 2.44
CA ILE A 61 7.98 1.77 1.29
C ILE A 61 8.21 3.27 1.17
N GLU A 62 9.48 3.68 1.25
CA GLU A 62 9.87 5.08 1.12
C GLU A 62 10.36 5.38 -0.31
N GLY A 63 9.71 6.34 -0.96
CA GLY A 63 10.03 6.75 -2.33
C GLY A 63 9.38 5.89 -3.41
N TYR A 64 9.66 6.25 -4.66
CA TYR A 64 9.19 5.55 -5.85
C TYR A 64 10.31 5.50 -6.90
N PRO A 65 11.10 4.41 -6.94
CA PRO A 65 12.21 4.27 -7.89
C PRO A 65 11.78 3.81 -9.30
N GLY A 66 10.50 3.49 -9.48
CA GLY A 66 9.91 3.00 -10.74
C GLY A 66 8.94 1.85 -10.51
N GLU A 67 8.19 1.50 -11.56
CA GLU A 67 7.09 0.52 -11.51
C GLU A 67 7.55 -0.88 -11.06
N ASP A 68 8.53 -1.48 -11.76
CA ASP A 68 8.98 -2.85 -11.47
C ASP A 68 9.48 -3.01 -10.03
N PHE A 69 10.18 -2.00 -9.53
CA PHE A 69 10.67 -1.98 -8.16
C PHE A 69 9.53 -1.83 -7.16
N PHE A 70 8.52 -1.00 -7.46
CA PHE A 70 7.37 -0.81 -6.57
C PHE A 70 6.63 -2.13 -6.33
N TRP A 71 6.32 -2.89 -7.38
CA TRP A 71 5.63 -4.17 -7.24
C TRP A 71 6.44 -5.18 -6.43
N GLY A 72 7.75 -5.28 -6.67
CA GLY A 72 8.62 -6.17 -5.90
C GLY A 72 8.76 -5.77 -4.43
N LEU A 73 8.74 -4.47 -4.12
CA LEU A 73 8.75 -3.96 -2.73
C LEU A 73 7.41 -4.20 -2.04
N LEU A 74 6.30 -3.99 -2.74
CA LEU A 74 4.96 -4.23 -2.23
C LEU A 74 4.74 -5.71 -1.90
N ALA A 75 5.11 -6.63 -2.80
CA ALA A 75 5.00 -8.06 -2.56
C ALA A 75 5.70 -8.48 -1.27
N LYS A 76 6.95 -8.01 -1.06
CA LYS A 76 7.72 -8.28 0.17
C LYS A 76 7.11 -7.64 1.41
N LEU A 77 6.44 -6.50 1.27
CA LEU A 77 5.77 -5.83 2.39
C LEU A 77 4.53 -6.63 2.82
N LEU A 78 3.71 -7.07 1.86
CA LEU A 78 2.51 -7.87 2.11
C LEU A 78 2.86 -9.27 2.66
N GLU A 79 3.89 -9.92 2.11
CA GLU A 79 4.38 -11.23 2.58
C GLU A 79 4.83 -11.16 4.05
N ARG A 80 5.58 -10.13 4.44
CA ARG A 80 6.03 -9.96 5.84
C ARG A 80 4.90 -9.67 6.81
N ALA A 81 3.80 -9.10 6.31
CA ALA A 81 2.61 -8.82 7.07
C ALA A 81 1.60 -9.99 7.07
N ASP A 82 1.96 -11.14 6.48
CA ASP A 82 1.09 -12.33 6.35
C ASP A 82 -0.27 -12.01 5.69
N ILE A 83 -0.27 -11.10 4.71
CA ILE A 83 -1.48 -10.72 3.98
C ILE A 83 -1.72 -11.70 2.83
N ASP A 84 -2.81 -12.46 2.94
CA ASP A 84 -3.25 -13.41 1.91
C ASP A 84 -3.86 -12.67 0.70
N LEU A 85 -3.23 -12.83 -0.47
CA LEU A 85 -3.69 -12.27 -1.75
C LEU A 85 -4.78 -13.12 -2.42
N ASP A 86 -5.01 -14.34 -1.95
CA ASP A 86 -5.92 -15.34 -2.54
C ASP A 86 -7.32 -15.35 -1.90
N THR A 87 -7.66 -14.39 -1.03
CA THR A 87 -9.01 -14.23 -0.49
C THR A 87 -10.00 -13.70 -1.53
N GLN A 88 -10.24 -14.48 -2.59
CA GLN A 88 -11.54 -14.59 -3.23
C GLN A 88 -12.44 -15.49 -2.39
N PRO A 89 -13.78 -15.33 -2.39
CA PRO A 89 -14.64 -16.34 -1.83
C PRO A 89 -14.34 -17.64 -2.55
N ARG A 90 -13.85 -18.65 -1.80
CA ARG A 90 -13.64 -19.99 -2.30
C ARG A 90 -14.98 -20.45 -2.88
N HIS A 91 -15.11 -20.45 -4.21
CA HIS A 91 -16.24 -21.09 -4.86
C HIS A 91 -16.11 -22.59 -4.58
N SER A 92 -16.73 -23.03 -3.49
CA SER A 92 -17.11 -24.43 -3.30
C SER A 92 -18.19 -24.73 -4.34
N GLY A 93 -17.76 -25.20 -5.50
CA GLY A 93 -18.61 -25.85 -6.49
C GLY A 93 -18.31 -27.33 -6.49
N THR A 94 -19.22 -28.10 -5.89
CA THR A 94 -19.44 -29.53 -6.16
C THR A 94 -19.74 -29.75 -7.62
#